data_AF-A0A3D0UU12-F1
#
_entry.id   AF-A0A3D0UU12-F1
#
_cell.length_a   1.000
_cell.length_b   1.000
_cell.length_c   1.000
_cell.angle_alpha   90.00
_cell.angle_beta   90.00
_cell.angle_gamma   90.00
#
_symmetry.space_group_name_H-M   'P 1'
#
loop_
_entity.id
_entity.type
_entity.pdbx_description
1 polymer ?
#
loop_
_entity_poly.entity_id
_entity_poly.type
_entity_poly.pdbx_seq_one_letter_code
_entity_poly.pdbx_strand_id
1 'polypeptide(L)' 'MSHIIPTIGPAISDSQHLTKLYQDGVRILRFNFSHYSPEKAKPILDIVYETEKLVG' A
#
# COMPACT_ATOMS: atom_id res chain seq x y z
N MET A 1 3.88 -8.72 19.94
CA MET A 1 4.63 -8.01 18.87
C MET A 1 3.61 -7.13 18.14
N SER A 2 3.89 -5.84 17.96
CA SER A 2 2.91 -4.91 17.39
C SER A 2 3.07 -4.84 15.87
N HIS A 3 1.96 -4.86 15.14
CA HIS A 3 1.94 -4.67 13.69
C HIS A 3 1.42 -3.28 13.36
N ILE A 4 2.07 -2.61 12.41
CA ILE A 4 1.65 -1.29 11.90
C ILE A 4 0.83 -1.52 10.62
N ILE A 5 -0.35 -0.91 10.55
CA ILE A 5 -1.26 -0.99 9.41
C ILE A 5 -1.48 0.43 8.86
N PRO A 6 -0.65 0.90 7.91
CA PRO A 6 -0.86 2.22 7.31
C PRO A 6 -2.10 2.22 6.42
N THR A 7 -2.80 3.35 6.42
CA THR A 7 -3.89 3.59 5.46
C THR A 7 -3.30 4.18 4.19
N ILE A 8 -3.55 3.52 3.05
CA ILE A 8 -3.13 3.99 1.75
C ILE A 8 -3.88 5.26 1.37
N GLY A 9 -3.10 6.24 0.93
CA GLY A 9 -3.55 7.53 0.44
C GLY A 9 -2.56 8.08 -0.59
N PRO A 10 -2.85 9.25 -1.20
CA PRO A 10 -2.03 9.81 -2.27
C PRO A 10 -0.54 10.01 -1.93
N ALA A 11 -0.22 10.19 -0.65
CA ALA A 11 1.15 10.42 -0.19
C ALA A 11 2.03 9.16 -0.17
N ILE A 12 1.43 7.96 -0.22
CA ILE A 12 2.16 6.69 -0.04
C ILE A 12 1.75 5.62 -1.06
N SER A 13 1.04 5.99 -2.13
CA SER A 13 0.53 5.05 -3.13
C SER A 13 1.49 4.79 -4.29
N ASP A 14 2.66 5.43 -4.31
CA ASP A 14 3.71 5.16 -5.30
C ASP A 14 4.69 4.06 -4.83
N SER A 15 5.38 3.46 -5.81
CA SER A 15 6.27 2.32 -5.57
C SER A 15 7.44 2.65 -4.63
N GLN A 16 7.95 3.89 -4.64
CA GLN A 16 9.09 4.28 -3.80
C GLN A 16 8.69 4.26 -2.32
N HIS A 17 7.55 4.86 -1.97
CA HIS A 17 7.05 4.86 -0.59
C HIS A 17 6.60 3.47 -0.15
N LEU A 18 5.91 2.72 -1.02
CA LEU A 18 5.51 1.34 -0.73
C LEU A 18 6.72 0.44 -0.47
N THR A 19 7.77 0.55 -1.28
CA THR A 19 9.03 -0.18 -1.08
C THR A 19 9.62 0.10 0.30
N LYS A 20 9.66 1.37 0.70
CA LYS A 20 10.14 1.76 2.04
C LYS A 20 9.30 1.14 3.15
N LEU A 21 7.97 1.12 3.01
CA LEU A 21 7.08 0.49 4.00
C LEU A 21 7.35 -1.02 4.13
N TYR A 22 7.57 -1.72 3.02
CA TYR A 22 7.93 -3.15 3.05
C TYR A 22 9.27 -3.38 3.77
N GLN A 23 10.28 -2.56 3.48
CA GLN A 23 11.60 -2.59 4.12
C GLN A 23 11.52 -2.29 5.63
N ASP A 24 10.63 -1.37 6.03
CA ASP A 24 10.37 -1.02 7.42
C ASP A 24 9.52 -2.07 8.17
N GLY A 25 9.13 -3.17 7.49
CA GLY A 25 8.46 -4.31 8.11
C GLY A 25 6.94 -4.32 8.03
N VAL A 26 6.33 -3.39 7.26
CA VAL A 26 4.87 -3.38 7.03
C VAL A 26 4.47 -4.58 6.16
N ARG A 27 3.37 -5.24 6.53
CA ARG A 27 2.82 -6.41 5.81
C ARG A 27 1.33 -6.33 5.51
N ILE A 28 0.63 -5.33 6.06
CA ILE A 28 -0.81 -5.15 5.87
C ILE A 28 -1.05 -3.69 5.50
N LEU A 29 -1.72 -3.45 4.38
CA LEU A 29 -2.10 -2.13 3.91
C LEU A 29 -3.61 -1.97 3.99
N ARG A 30 -4.08 -0.83 4.49
CA ARG A 30 -5.52 -0.53 4.60
C ARG A 30 -5.98 0.38 3.48
N PHE A 31 -7.00 -0.06 2.73
CA PHE A 31 -7.76 0.81 1.83
C PHE A 31 -9.00 1.36 2.56
N ASN A 32 -9.12 2.68 2.66
CA ASN A 32 -10.24 3.31 3.33
C ASN A 32 -11.37 3.66 2.35
N PHE A 33 -12.31 2.74 2.15
CA PHE A 33 -13.42 2.87 1.19
C PHE A 33 -14.42 4.00 1.50
N SER A 34 -14.36 4.65 2.66
CA SER A 34 -15.09 5.91 2.88
C SER A 34 -14.64 7.03 1.92
N HIS A 35 -13.44 6.93 1.34
CA HIS A 35 -12.88 7.91 0.39
C HIS A 35 -12.46 7.28 -0.95
N TYR A 36 -12.55 5.96 -1.09
CA TYR A 36 -12.16 5.21 -2.28
C TYR A 36 -13.35 4.49 -2.89
N SER A 37 -13.47 4.54 -4.22
CA SER A 37 -14.26 3.58 -5.00
C SER A 37 -13.37 2.43 -5.47
N PRO A 38 -13.94 1.26 -5.83
CA PRO A 38 -13.17 0.15 -6.41
C PRO A 38 -12.32 0.59 -7.62
N GLU A 39 -12.88 1.42 -8.49
CA GLU A 39 -12.21 1.98 -9.67
C GLU A 39 -10.97 2.80 -9.31
N LYS A 40 -11.03 3.60 -8.24
CA LYS A 40 -9.90 4.40 -7.75
C LYS A 40 -8.89 3.55 -6.98
N ALA A 41 -9.32 2.46 -6.35
CA ALA A 41 -8.46 1.56 -5.61
C ALA A 41 -7.65 0.64 -6.54
N LYS A 42 -8.21 0.22 -7.68
CA LYS A 42 -7.60 -0.77 -8.57
C LYS A 42 -6.20 -0.38 -9.09
N PRO A 43 -5.95 0.83 -9.62
CA PRO A 43 -4.60 1.20 -10.07
C PRO A 43 -3.57 1.20 -8.94
N ILE A 44 -4.00 1.57 -7.72
CA ILE A 44 -3.12 1.57 -6.55
C ILE A 44 -2.83 0.13 -6.11
N LEU A 45 -3.83 -0.75 -6.14
CA LEU A 45 -3.65 -2.18 -5.88
C LEU A 45 -2.66 -2.80 -6.87
N ASP A 46 -2.70 -2.42 -8.14
CA ASP A 46 -1.75 -2.90 -9.15
C ASP A 46 -0.32 -2.47 -8.83
N ILE A 47 -0.11 -1.22 -8.41
CA ILE A 47 1.21 -0.74 -7.97
C ILE A 47 1.69 -1.49 -6.72
N VAL A 48 0.80 -1.71 -5.74
CA VAL A 48 1.10 -2.49 -4.53
C VAL A 48 1.55 -3.89 -4.91
N TYR A 49 0.80 -4.57 -5.78
CA TYR A 49 1.09 -5.94 -6.20
C TYR A 49 2.42 -6.05 -6.97
N GLU A 50 2.69 -5.14 -7.90
CA GLU A 50 3.97 -5.15 -8.61
C GLU A 50 5.15 -4.77 -7.70
N THR A 51 4.95 -3.86 -6.74
CA THR A 51 5.99 -3.54 -5.75
C THR A 51 6.27 -4.74 -4.85
N GLU A 52 5.23 -5.42 -4.36
CA GLU A 52 5.37 -6.62 -3.52
C GLU A 52 6.20 -7.71 -4.20
N LYS A 53 5.97 -8.00 -5.48
CA LYS A 53 6.77 -8.99 -6.23
C LYS A 53 8.27 -8.69 -6.27
N LEU A 54 8.64 -7.41 -6.17
CA LEU A 54 10.02 -6.96 -6.30
C LEU A 54 10.77 -6.97 -4.95
N VAL A 55 10.06 -6.70 -3.84
CA VAL A 55 10.71 -6.41 -2.55
C VAL A 55 10.13 -7.18 -1.34
N GLY A 56 9.02 -7.88 -1.52
CA GLY A 56 8.27 -8.57 -0.47
C GLY A 56 8.63 -10.05 -0.33
#